data_AF-A0A4Y7TGW9-F1
#
_entry.id   AF-A0A4Y7TGW9-F1
#
_cell.length_a   1.000
_cell.length_b   1.000
_cell.length_c   1.000
_cell.angle_alpha   90.00
_cell.angle_beta   90.00
_cell.angle_gamma   90.00
#
_symmetry.space_group_name_H-M   'P 1'
#
loop_
_entity.id
_entity.type
_entity.pdbx_description
1 polymer ?
#
loop_
_entity_poly.entity_id
_entity_poly.type
_entity_poly.pdbx_seq_one_letter_code
_entity_poly.pdbx_strand_id
1 'polypeptide(L)'
;MAQSKDDQQEIVRLVREINFAIELSMLDVTIRGHTLTLQAVKGIHWLQSHGATEFQKIHESFSRVEKGVDQLTKAKSLKRLGAVKGFAFGAGYERGQCVAGSRIALLSQLLAWGEDEASIHAFWLNGPAGTGKTAISETLCSELSKRGLLGASFFCSVKTEDLSEVRHIIPTLAKALAEIHPRFGNALVAALDSEMRDPVWQMDVAEQYEFLILRPAREAFQNDHECIILCVDALDECRNKRALKEFLLAVISMPPPPFLKVFFTSRPESSLKDELDTPSCVALRQTLRLHEIKDTFVRADVGLFVHHELGRIQLLRDAYPGDQWPPPEVQVILERSGTFFIVAATIMRYIDDEAGDTVEGFREFHRLGGSVPSGVHSLYQRILQTAFGILKPKEKENALSCLSLLCCGPWDFAGPERQAQVRGATVWLIHRNQTLASKPT
;
A
#
# COMPACT_ATOMS: atom_id res chain seq x y z
N MET A 1 -44.15 77.85 83.55
CA MET A 1 -43.66 78.42 82.27
C MET A 1 -42.25 77.96 81.89
N ALA A 2 -41.38 77.54 82.81
CA ALA A 2 -40.03 77.03 82.48
C ALA A 2 -40.04 75.62 81.83
N GLN A 3 -40.87 74.70 82.33
CA GLN A 3 -40.93 73.29 81.90
C GLN A 3 -41.36 73.10 80.43
N SER A 4 -42.29 73.93 79.94
CA SER A 4 -42.75 73.91 78.54
C SER A 4 -41.69 74.38 77.54
N LYS A 5 -40.66 75.12 77.96
CA LYS A 5 -39.54 75.51 77.08
C LYS A 5 -38.49 74.41 76.98
N ASP A 6 -38.24 73.70 78.07
CA ASP A 6 -37.30 72.57 78.10
C ASP A 6 -37.85 71.40 77.25
N ASP A 7 -39.13 71.07 77.39
CA ASP A 7 -39.79 70.05 76.56
C ASP A 7 -39.71 70.38 75.05
N GLN A 8 -39.88 71.66 74.69
CA GLN A 8 -39.72 72.11 73.30
C GLN A 8 -38.28 72.00 72.81
N GLN A 9 -37.29 72.30 73.64
CA GLN A 9 -35.87 72.14 73.29
C GLN A 9 -35.47 70.67 73.14
N GLU A 10 -36.02 69.79 73.97
CA GLU A 10 -35.78 68.35 73.91
C GLU A 10 -36.43 67.73 72.67
N ILE A 11 -37.64 68.13 72.31
CA ILE A 11 -38.27 67.74 71.04
C ILE A 11 -37.43 68.21 69.84
N VAL A 12 -36.97 69.47 69.84
CA VAL A 12 -36.12 69.98 68.75
C VAL A 12 -34.79 69.21 68.67
N ARG A 13 -34.22 68.82 69.82
CA ARG A 13 -33.01 68.00 69.88
C ARG A 13 -33.25 66.60 69.32
N LEU A 14 -34.31 65.91 69.75
CA LEU A 14 -34.66 64.58 69.26
C LEU A 14 -34.97 64.60 67.76
N VAL A 15 -35.68 65.62 67.27
CA VAL A 15 -35.92 65.79 65.83
C VAL A 15 -34.62 65.97 65.06
N ARG A 16 -33.63 66.71 65.61
CA ARG A 16 -32.31 66.84 64.99
C ARG A 16 -31.52 65.52 64.99
N GLU A 17 -31.57 64.77 66.09
CA GLU A 17 -30.90 63.47 66.20
C GLU A 17 -31.53 62.43 65.24
N ILE A 18 -32.86 62.42 65.12
CA ILE A 18 -33.59 61.57 64.16
C ILE A 18 -33.24 61.99 62.72
N ASN A 19 -33.28 63.28 62.40
CA ASN A 19 -32.90 63.76 61.06
C ASN A 19 -31.46 63.39 60.71
N PHE A 20 -30.54 63.54 61.65
CA PHE A 20 -29.13 63.15 61.47
C PHE A 20 -28.96 61.64 61.26
N ALA A 21 -29.68 60.80 62.01
CA ALA A 21 -29.66 59.35 61.83
C ALA A 21 -30.25 58.90 60.48
N ILE A 22 -31.29 59.59 60.01
CA ILE A 22 -31.85 59.40 58.66
C ILE A 22 -30.82 59.80 57.60
N GLU A 23 -30.16 60.96 57.74
CA GLU A 23 -29.11 61.41 56.82
C GLU A 23 -27.94 60.42 56.74
N LEU A 24 -27.47 59.89 57.87
CA LEU A 24 -26.42 58.86 57.90
C LEU A 24 -26.87 57.55 57.25
N SER A 25 -28.11 57.13 57.50
CA SER A 25 -28.66 55.91 56.89
C SER A 25 -28.82 56.06 55.38
N MET A 26 -29.30 57.23 54.91
CA MET A 26 -29.36 57.55 53.49
C MET A 26 -27.96 57.55 52.87
N LEU A 27 -26.96 58.12 53.54
CA LEU A 27 -25.58 58.12 53.08
C LEU A 27 -25.01 56.70 52.97
N ASP A 28 -25.24 55.82 53.96
CA ASP A 28 -24.80 54.42 53.91
C ASP A 28 -25.48 53.66 52.76
N VAL A 29 -26.79 53.85 52.56
CA VAL A 29 -27.52 53.29 51.41
C VAL A 29 -26.93 53.80 50.10
N THR A 30 -26.60 55.08 49.99
CA THR A 30 -25.96 55.67 48.81
C THR A 30 -24.56 55.08 48.56
N ILE A 31 -23.72 54.97 49.59
CA ILE A 31 -22.37 54.39 49.48
C ILE A 31 -22.42 52.92 49.08
N ARG A 32 -23.31 52.13 49.70
CA ARG A 32 -23.53 50.72 49.32
C ARG A 32 -24.04 50.61 47.89
N GLY A 33 -24.99 51.46 47.51
CA GLY A 33 -25.49 51.58 46.14
C GLY A 33 -24.35 51.83 45.14
N HIS A 34 -23.53 52.84 45.36
CA HIS A 34 -22.38 53.14 44.51
C HIS A 34 -21.34 52.01 44.46
N THR A 35 -21.09 51.35 45.59
CA THR A 35 -20.16 50.21 45.65
C THR A 35 -20.65 49.06 44.77
N LEU A 36 -21.94 48.72 44.85
CA LEU A 36 -22.56 47.72 43.98
C LEU A 36 -22.52 48.16 42.51
N THR A 37 -22.79 49.43 42.21
CA THR A 37 -22.67 49.98 40.85
C THR A 37 -21.24 49.84 40.31
N LEU A 38 -20.22 50.18 41.12
CA LEU A 38 -18.82 50.05 40.71
C LEU A 38 -18.41 48.59 40.49
N GLN A 39 -18.89 47.66 41.31
CA GLN A 39 -18.67 46.23 41.10
C GLN A 39 -19.32 45.75 39.80
N ALA A 40 -20.55 46.15 39.52
CA ALA A 40 -21.24 45.82 38.28
C ALA A 40 -20.51 46.39 37.05
N VAL A 41 -20.10 47.66 37.10
CA VAL A 41 -19.33 48.31 36.03
C VAL A 41 -17.98 47.64 35.80
N LYS A 42 -17.26 47.25 36.87
CA LYS A 42 -16.01 46.48 36.76
C LYS A 42 -16.23 45.12 36.08
N GLY A 43 -17.32 44.42 36.42
CA GLY A 43 -17.70 43.17 35.78
C GLY A 43 -18.00 43.35 34.29
N ILE A 44 -18.75 44.39 33.93
CA ILE A 44 -19.06 44.74 32.53
C ILE A 44 -17.78 45.09 31.75
N HIS A 45 -16.90 45.92 32.32
CA HIS A 45 -15.64 46.29 31.68
C HIS A 45 -14.73 45.06 31.47
N TRP A 46 -14.67 44.16 32.45
CA TRP A 46 -13.94 42.90 32.31
C TRP A 46 -14.51 42.03 31.17
N LEU A 47 -15.83 41.87 31.09
CA LEU A 47 -16.51 41.16 30.00
C LEU A 47 -16.27 41.81 28.64
N GLN A 48 -16.30 43.13 28.56
CA GLN A 48 -16.00 43.87 27.33
C GLN A 48 -14.53 43.70 26.90
N SER A 49 -13.61 43.65 27.86
CA SER A 49 -12.17 43.60 27.58
C SER A 49 -11.64 42.19 27.29
N HIS A 50 -12.23 41.16 27.91
CA HIS A 50 -11.70 39.78 27.85
C HIS A 50 -12.72 38.76 27.34
N GLY A 51 -14.02 39.09 27.34
CA GLY A 51 -15.07 38.15 26.97
C GLY A 51 -14.87 37.60 25.55
N ALA A 52 -14.56 38.44 24.57
CA ALA A 52 -14.32 38.01 23.19
C ALA A 52 -13.17 37.00 23.09
N THR A 53 -12.05 37.26 23.78
CA THR A 53 -10.88 36.37 23.77
C THR A 53 -11.17 35.05 24.48
N GLU A 54 -11.89 35.08 25.60
CA GLU A 54 -12.23 33.86 26.36
C GLU A 54 -13.28 33.01 25.63
N PHE A 55 -14.28 33.65 25.00
CA PHE A 55 -15.21 32.96 24.10
C PHE A 55 -14.49 32.34 22.90
N GLN A 56 -13.51 33.03 22.32
CA GLN A 56 -12.72 32.49 21.22
C GLN A 56 -11.90 31.27 21.67
N LYS A 57 -11.22 31.32 22.82
CA LYS A 57 -10.48 30.16 23.37
C LYS A 57 -11.39 28.96 23.62
N ILE A 58 -12.58 29.20 24.17
CA ILE A 58 -13.58 28.16 24.41
C ILE A 58 -14.05 27.57 23.07
N HIS A 59 -14.36 28.41 22.09
CA HIS A 59 -14.77 27.97 20.75
C HIS A 59 -13.68 27.14 20.04
N GLU A 60 -12.44 27.58 20.09
CA GLU A 60 -11.29 26.82 19.56
C GLU A 60 -11.13 25.47 20.27
N SER A 61 -11.35 25.44 21.59
CA SER A 61 -11.32 24.19 22.38
C SER A 61 -12.44 23.24 21.98
N PHE A 62 -13.67 23.74 21.82
CA PHE A 62 -14.79 22.95 21.31
C PHE A 62 -14.52 22.41 19.90
N SER A 63 -13.99 23.24 18.98
CA SER A 63 -13.64 22.79 17.62
C SER A 63 -12.57 21.69 17.62
N ARG A 64 -11.59 21.74 18.54
CA ARG A 64 -10.60 20.65 18.71
C ARG A 64 -11.25 19.36 19.22
N VAL A 65 -12.18 19.47 20.16
CA VAL A 65 -12.91 18.31 20.69
C VAL A 65 -13.78 17.68 19.60
N GLU A 66 -14.52 18.49 18.84
CA GLU A 66 -15.35 18.05 17.72
C GLU A 66 -14.52 17.31 16.67
N LYS A 67 -13.39 17.89 16.22
CA LYS A 67 -12.45 17.21 15.32
C LYS A 67 -11.91 15.90 15.90
N GLY A 68 -11.64 15.85 17.21
CA GLY A 68 -11.19 14.64 17.88
C GLY A 68 -12.26 13.54 17.89
N VAL A 69 -13.52 13.91 18.15
CA VAL A 69 -14.67 12.99 18.11
C VAL A 69 -14.88 12.47 16.68
N ASP A 70 -14.78 13.33 15.67
CA ASP A 70 -14.91 12.94 14.26
C ASP A 70 -13.82 11.94 13.85
N GLN A 71 -12.57 12.19 14.27
CA GLN A 71 -11.45 11.29 14.00
C GLN A 71 -11.64 9.92 14.67
N LEU A 72 -12.12 9.89 15.92
CA LEU A 72 -12.40 8.64 16.62
C LEU A 72 -13.54 7.86 15.98
N THR A 73 -14.59 8.56 15.55
CA THR A 73 -15.73 7.96 14.86
C THR A 73 -15.29 7.38 13.52
N LYS A 74 -14.53 8.14 12.73
CA LYS A 74 -13.92 7.68 11.48
C LYS A 74 -13.03 6.45 11.70
N ALA A 75 -12.14 6.49 12.70
CA ALA A 75 -11.27 5.36 13.02
C ALA A 75 -12.06 4.10 13.43
N LYS A 76 -13.17 4.27 14.17
CA LYS A 76 -14.07 3.18 14.54
C LYS A 76 -14.73 2.55 13.31
N SER A 77 -15.27 3.35 12.40
CA SER A 77 -15.92 2.83 11.18
C SER A 77 -14.91 2.18 10.24
N LEU A 78 -13.73 2.78 10.03
CA LEU A 78 -12.66 2.19 9.21
C LEU A 78 -12.07 0.89 9.78
N LYS A 79 -12.19 0.65 11.09
CA LYS A 79 -11.77 -0.62 11.71
C LYS A 79 -12.55 -1.82 11.15
N ARG A 80 -13.76 -1.61 10.63
CA ARG A 80 -14.63 -2.64 10.04
C ARG A 80 -14.08 -3.20 8.73
N LEU A 81 -13.16 -2.49 8.07
CA LEU A 81 -12.47 -2.94 6.86
C LEU A 81 -11.34 -3.94 7.15
N GLY A 82 -11.05 -4.20 8.44
CA GLY A 82 -9.95 -5.07 8.86
C GLY A 82 -8.59 -4.35 8.88
N ALA A 83 -7.55 -5.14 9.14
CA ALA A 83 -6.18 -4.67 9.16
C ALA A 83 -5.27 -5.73 8.55
N VAL A 84 -4.73 -5.42 7.38
CA VAL A 84 -3.67 -6.21 6.75
C VAL A 84 -2.36 -5.47 7.02
N LYS A 85 -1.31 -6.19 7.44
CA LYS A 85 0.02 -5.62 7.64
C LYS A 85 0.91 -5.94 6.44
N GLY A 86 1.89 -5.07 6.16
CA GLY A 86 2.88 -5.36 5.12
C GLY A 86 2.37 -5.24 3.67
N PHE A 87 1.14 -4.76 3.48
CA PHE A 87 0.49 -4.71 2.17
C PHE A 87 1.03 -3.61 1.26
N ALA A 88 1.43 -2.46 1.81
CA ALA A 88 1.79 -1.29 1.02
C ALA A 88 3.21 -1.39 0.41
N PHE A 89 3.48 -0.57 -0.61
CA PHE A 89 4.84 -0.32 -1.08
C PHE A 89 5.71 0.21 0.07
N GLY A 90 6.99 -0.17 0.09
CA GLY A 90 7.90 0.22 1.17
C GLY A 90 7.63 -0.43 2.55
N ALA A 91 6.68 -1.38 2.67
CA ALA A 91 6.31 -2.00 3.95
C ALA A 91 7.32 -3.05 4.49
N GLY A 92 8.62 -2.80 4.37
CA GLY A 92 9.68 -3.56 5.06
C GLY A 92 10.03 -4.93 4.49
N TYR A 93 9.44 -5.34 3.37
CA TYR A 93 9.96 -6.48 2.60
C TYR A 93 11.09 -5.99 1.68
N GLU A 94 12.14 -6.79 1.54
CA GLU A 94 13.26 -6.55 0.60
C GLU A 94 12.80 -6.66 -0.87
N ARG A 95 11.92 -5.75 -1.29
CA ARG A 95 11.49 -5.60 -2.68
C ARG A 95 12.33 -4.48 -3.30
N GLY A 96 13.15 -4.85 -4.27
CA GLY A 96 14.02 -3.91 -4.98
C GLY A 96 13.23 -3.11 -6.03
N GLN A 97 13.56 -1.84 -6.19
CA GLN A 97 13.14 -1.03 -7.33
C GLN A 97 13.90 -1.44 -8.60
N CYS A 98 13.45 -0.96 -9.75
CA CYS A 98 14.16 -1.09 -11.00
C CYS A 98 15.53 -0.43 -10.89
N VAL A 99 16.56 -1.10 -11.45
CA VAL A 99 17.90 -0.52 -11.57
C VAL A 99 17.84 0.71 -12.46
N ALA A 100 18.57 1.76 -12.09
CA ALA A 100 18.64 2.99 -12.89
C ALA A 100 19.04 2.67 -14.33
N GLY A 101 18.34 3.26 -15.30
CA GLY A 101 18.55 2.96 -16.73
C GLY A 101 17.66 1.84 -17.27
N SER A 102 17.13 0.95 -16.42
CA SER A 102 16.26 -0.14 -16.85
C SER A 102 14.80 0.31 -16.92
N ARG A 103 14.00 -0.34 -17.78
CA ARG A 103 12.53 -0.16 -17.85
C ARG A 103 12.05 1.28 -18.11
N ILE A 104 12.92 2.21 -18.52
CA ILE A 104 12.62 3.64 -18.65
C ILE A 104 11.39 3.89 -19.51
N ALA A 105 11.31 3.29 -20.70
CA ALA A 105 10.22 3.52 -21.63
C ALA A 105 8.86 3.07 -21.06
N LEU A 106 8.83 1.92 -20.38
CA LEU A 106 7.62 1.40 -19.76
C LEU A 106 7.20 2.25 -18.55
N LEU A 107 8.14 2.62 -17.68
CA LEU A 107 7.84 3.51 -16.54
C LEU A 107 7.34 4.88 -17.02
N SER A 108 7.93 5.43 -18.07
CA SER A 108 7.48 6.69 -18.68
C SER A 108 6.06 6.56 -19.24
N GLN A 109 5.75 5.44 -19.90
CA GLN A 109 4.40 5.16 -20.40
C GLN A 109 3.38 5.00 -19.27
N LEU A 110 3.75 4.35 -18.17
CA LEU A 110 2.90 4.18 -16.99
C LEU A 110 2.62 5.51 -16.30
N LEU A 111 3.64 6.37 -16.15
CA LEU A 111 3.47 7.70 -15.58
C LEU A 111 2.58 8.58 -16.47
N ALA A 112 2.83 8.61 -17.78
CA ALA A 112 1.99 9.35 -18.72
C ALA A 112 0.53 8.86 -18.71
N TRP A 113 0.33 7.53 -18.65
CA TRP A 113 -1.00 6.95 -18.48
C TRP A 113 -1.66 7.37 -17.17
N GLY A 114 -0.90 7.38 -16.06
CA GLY A 114 -1.39 7.76 -14.74
C GLY A 114 -1.84 9.21 -14.67
N GLU A 115 -1.13 10.11 -15.35
CA GLU A 115 -1.36 11.56 -15.33
C GLU A 115 -2.43 12.06 -16.32
N ASP A 116 -2.73 11.29 -17.38
CA ASP A 116 -3.67 11.72 -18.42
C ASP A 116 -5.13 11.35 -18.10
N GLU A 117 -5.97 12.29 -17.71
CA GLU A 117 -7.40 12.06 -17.40
C GLU A 117 -8.19 11.39 -18.55
N ALA A 118 -7.77 11.59 -19.81
CA ALA A 118 -8.43 11.00 -20.97
C ALA A 118 -7.98 9.55 -21.23
N SER A 119 -6.93 9.10 -20.53
CA SER A 119 -6.49 7.71 -20.60
C SER A 119 -7.48 6.78 -19.90
N ILE A 120 -7.44 5.53 -20.33
CA ILE A 120 -8.26 4.45 -19.78
C ILE A 120 -8.03 4.29 -18.26
N HIS A 121 -9.03 3.77 -17.54
CA HIS A 121 -8.97 3.70 -16.09
C HIS A 121 -8.13 2.54 -15.54
N ALA A 122 -7.84 1.51 -16.33
CA ALA A 122 -7.13 0.32 -15.88
C ALA A 122 -5.89 -0.01 -16.74
N PHE A 123 -4.76 -0.26 -16.08
CA PHE A 123 -3.54 -0.75 -16.73
C PHE A 123 -3.13 -2.10 -16.13
N TRP A 124 -3.05 -3.11 -16.98
CA TRP A 124 -2.60 -4.45 -16.60
C TRP A 124 -1.23 -4.76 -17.17
N LEU A 125 -0.23 -4.80 -16.30
CA LEU A 125 1.10 -5.29 -16.64
C LEU A 125 1.15 -6.81 -16.46
N ASN A 126 1.10 -7.53 -17.56
CA ASN A 126 1.16 -8.98 -17.55
C ASN A 126 2.57 -9.49 -17.93
N GLY A 127 2.90 -10.68 -17.46
CA GLY A 127 4.12 -11.35 -17.91
C GLY A 127 4.53 -12.55 -17.06
N PRO A 128 5.49 -13.36 -17.53
CA PRO A 128 5.99 -14.52 -16.78
C PRO A 128 6.52 -14.17 -15.39
N ALA A 129 6.60 -15.18 -14.51
CA ALA A 129 7.27 -15.02 -13.23
C ALA A 129 8.77 -14.68 -13.44
N GLY A 130 9.32 -13.85 -12.56
CA GLY A 130 10.75 -13.53 -12.60
C GLY A 130 11.20 -12.53 -13.67
N THR A 131 10.28 -11.82 -14.33
CA THR A 131 10.59 -10.76 -15.33
C THR A 131 10.68 -9.34 -14.73
N GLY A 132 10.57 -9.20 -13.41
CA GLY A 132 10.75 -7.92 -12.71
C GLY A 132 9.51 -7.04 -12.58
N LYS A 133 8.29 -7.59 -12.73
CA LYS A 133 7.03 -6.83 -12.56
C LYS A 133 6.92 -6.15 -11.20
N THR A 134 7.22 -6.85 -10.11
CA THR A 134 7.22 -6.28 -8.76
C THR A 134 8.20 -5.11 -8.61
N ALA A 135 9.37 -5.18 -9.25
CA ALA A 135 10.32 -4.06 -9.25
C ALA A 135 9.78 -2.83 -10.00
N ILE A 136 9.04 -3.06 -11.10
CA ILE A 136 8.32 -2.02 -11.83
C ILE A 136 7.24 -1.41 -10.93
N SER A 137 6.43 -2.23 -10.24
CA SER A 137 5.39 -1.78 -9.31
C SER A 137 5.95 -0.95 -8.15
N GLU A 138 7.05 -1.39 -7.53
CA GLU A 138 7.76 -0.64 -6.47
C GLU A 138 8.26 0.72 -7.00
N THR A 139 8.88 0.74 -8.18
CA THR A 139 9.39 1.97 -8.79
C THR A 139 8.25 2.91 -9.15
N LEU A 140 7.18 2.40 -9.75
CA LEU A 140 5.99 3.17 -10.09
C LEU A 140 5.37 3.77 -8.83
N CYS A 141 5.12 2.96 -7.78
CA CYS A 141 4.57 3.48 -6.52
C CYS A 141 5.46 4.56 -5.91
N SER A 142 6.78 4.39 -5.94
CA SER A 142 7.72 5.40 -5.46
C SER A 142 7.61 6.71 -6.23
N GLU A 143 7.57 6.66 -7.57
CA GLU A 143 7.44 7.86 -8.41
C GLU A 143 6.06 8.52 -8.27
N LEU A 144 4.99 7.74 -8.20
CA LEU A 144 3.64 8.26 -7.97
C LEU A 144 3.50 8.91 -6.60
N SER A 145 4.11 8.32 -5.56
CA SER A 145 4.13 8.90 -4.22
C SER A 145 4.86 10.25 -4.19
N LYS A 146 6.02 10.37 -4.86
CA LYS A 146 6.75 11.65 -4.99
C LYS A 146 5.93 12.74 -5.70
N ARG A 147 5.04 12.33 -6.62
CA ARG A 147 4.16 13.23 -7.38
C ARG A 147 2.83 13.52 -6.69
N GLY A 148 2.54 12.87 -5.56
CA GLY A 148 1.26 13.00 -4.87
C GLY A 148 0.09 12.26 -5.56
N LEU A 149 0.36 11.39 -6.53
CA LEU A 149 -0.65 10.69 -7.33
C LEU A 149 -1.00 9.29 -6.78
N LEU A 150 -0.19 8.74 -5.87
CA LEU A 150 -0.44 7.42 -5.31
C LEU A 150 -1.55 7.47 -4.25
N GLY A 151 -2.69 6.86 -4.53
CA GLY A 151 -3.80 6.77 -3.59
C GLY A 151 -3.64 5.65 -2.58
N ALA A 152 -3.29 4.45 -3.04
CA ALA A 152 -2.98 3.30 -2.19
C ALA A 152 -2.26 2.22 -2.99
N SER A 153 -1.63 1.27 -2.29
CA SER A 153 -1.01 0.10 -2.93
C SER A 153 -1.23 -1.17 -2.13
N PHE A 154 -1.29 -2.32 -2.80
CA PHE A 154 -1.38 -3.64 -2.19
C PHE A 154 -0.46 -4.62 -2.93
N PHE A 155 0.49 -5.22 -2.23
CA PHE A 155 1.43 -6.20 -2.76
C PHE A 155 1.02 -7.59 -2.28
N CYS A 156 0.42 -8.36 -3.18
CA CYS A 156 0.03 -9.73 -2.87
C CYS A 156 1.26 -10.58 -2.58
N SER A 157 1.10 -11.54 -1.67
CA SER A 157 2.16 -12.51 -1.41
C SER A 157 1.62 -13.84 -0.93
N VAL A 158 2.04 -14.94 -1.57
CA VAL A 158 1.71 -16.31 -1.11
C VAL A 158 2.21 -16.56 0.32
N LYS A 159 3.27 -15.86 0.75
CA LYS A 159 3.92 -16.05 2.05
C LYS A 159 3.09 -15.63 3.25
N THR A 160 2.14 -14.71 3.05
CA THR A 160 1.34 -14.14 4.12
C THR A 160 -0.12 -14.41 3.81
N GLU A 161 -0.82 -15.12 4.69
CA GLU A 161 -2.21 -15.52 4.47
C GLU A 161 -3.09 -14.34 4.07
N ASP A 162 -3.02 -13.24 4.83
CA ASP A 162 -3.78 -12.02 4.55
C ASP A 162 -3.43 -11.35 3.21
N LEU A 163 -2.18 -11.46 2.74
CA LEU A 163 -1.73 -10.91 1.45
C LEU A 163 -2.04 -11.84 0.27
N SER A 164 -2.53 -13.06 0.54
CA SER A 164 -2.90 -14.05 -0.47
C SER A 164 -4.42 -14.18 -0.65
N GLU A 165 -5.20 -13.37 0.07
CA GLU A 165 -6.66 -13.33 0.03
C GLU A 165 -7.14 -12.12 -0.78
N VAL A 166 -7.79 -12.39 -1.92
CA VAL A 166 -8.27 -11.34 -2.86
C VAL A 166 -9.29 -10.43 -2.19
N ARG A 167 -10.14 -10.98 -1.32
CA ARG A 167 -11.20 -10.23 -0.62
C ARG A 167 -10.68 -9.23 0.40
N HIS A 168 -9.38 -9.24 0.68
CA HIS A 168 -8.72 -8.25 1.53
C HIS A 168 -8.17 -7.06 0.74
N ILE A 169 -8.00 -7.17 -0.58
CA ILE A 169 -7.36 -6.14 -1.41
C ILE A 169 -8.18 -4.84 -1.38
N ILE A 170 -9.45 -4.91 -1.79
CA ILE A 170 -10.30 -3.71 -1.93
C ILE A 170 -10.54 -3.01 -0.58
N PRO A 171 -10.93 -3.71 0.51
CA PRO A 171 -11.10 -3.07 1.81
C PRO A 171 -9.81 -2.39 2.31
N THR A 172 -8.66 -3.02 2.07
CA THR A 172 -7.36 -2.46 2.46
C THR A 172 -7.01 -1.22 1.65
N LEU A 173 -7.22 -1.24 0.32
CA LEU A 173 -7.02 -0.08 -0.54
C LEU A 173 -7.95 1.07 -0.15
N ALA A 174 -9.24 0.78 0.11
CA ALA A 174 -10.22 1.79 0.52
C ALA A 174 -9.82 2.46 1.84
N LYS A 175 -9.37 1.66 2.81
CA LYS A 175 -8.88 2.17 4.10
C LYS A 175 -7.65 3.06 3.93
N ALA A 176 -6.64 2.62 3.19
CA ALA A 176 -5.44 3.39 2.93
C ALA A 176 -5.76 4.70 2.17
N LEU A 177 -6.65 4.63 1.18
CA LEU A 177 -7.10 5.80 0.44
C LEU A 177 -7.85 6.80 1.33
N ALA A 178 -8.66 6.32 2.29
CA ALA A 178 -9.39 7.15 3.26
C ALA A 178 -8.49 7.85 4.28
N GLU A 179 -7.30 7.30 4.54
CA GLU A 179 -6.26 7.90 5.38
C GLU A 179 -5.53 9.01 4.63
N ILE A 180 -5.31 8.86 3.32
CA ILE A 180 -4.61 9.84 2.47
C ILE A 180 -5.55 10.96 1.99
N HIS A 181 -6.79 10.64 1.63
CA HIS A 181 -7.78 11.59 1.12
C HIS A 181 -8.97 11.76 2.08
N PRO A 182 -9.03 12.86 2.87
CA PRO A 182 -10.08 13.08 3.86
C PRO A 182 -11.50 13.06 3.30
N ARG A 183 -11.74 13.66 2.13
CA ARG A 183 -13.06 13.69 1.47
C ARG A 183 -13.56 12.30 1.12
N PHE A 184 -12.69 11.48 0.53
CA PHE A 184 -12.98 10.07 0.26
C PHE A 184 -13.26 9.32 1.56
N GLY A 185 -12.44 9.54 2.59
CA GLY A 185 -12.64 8.89 3.88
C GLY A 185 -13.97 9.26 4.57
N ASN A 186 -14.44 10.50 4.41
CA ASN A 186 -15.74 10.91 4.95
C ASN A 186 -16.90 10.24 4.19
N ALA A 187 -16.83 10.20 2.86
CA ALA A 187 -17.82 9.51 2.03
C ALA A 187 -17.84 7.99 2.31
N LEU A 188 -16.67 7.37 2.51
CA LEU A 188 -16.56 5.96 2.86
C LEU A 188 -17.17 5.65 4.24
N VAL A 189 -16.92 6.51 5.24
CA VAL A 189 -17.53 6.37 6.58
C VAL A 189 -19.05 6.49 6.49
N ALA A 190 -19.56 7.48 5.75
CA ALA A 190 -21.01 7.64 5.55
C ALA A 190 -21.64 6.41 4.88
N ALA A 191 -20.98 5.82 3.87
CA ALA A 191 -21.41 4.58 3.25
C ALA A 191 -21.42 3.40 4.24
N LEU A 192 -20.34 3.22 5.01
CA LEU A 192 -20.24 2.15 6.01
C LEU A 192 -21.32 2.26 7.09
N ASP A 193 -21.57 3.46 7.60
CA ASP A 193 -22.49 3.69 8.72
C ASP A 193 -23.97 3.56 8.32
N SER A 194 -24.30 3.84 7.05
CA SER A 194 -25.68 3.76 6.54
C SER A 194 -26.16 2.34 6.23
N GLU A 195 -25.31 1.48 5.66
CA GLU A 195 -25.74 0.15 5.16
C GLU A 195 -25.39 -1.03 6.09
N MET A 196 -24.65 -0.81 7.20
CA MET A 196 -24.27 -1.86 8.19
C MET A 196 -23.78 -3.20 7.57
N ARG A 197 -23.02 -3.15 6.47
CA ARG A 197 -22.47 -4.36 5.83
C ARG A 197 -21.23 -4.86 6.55
N ASP A 198 -21.42 -5.64 7.61
CA ASP A 198 -20.35 -6.31 8.35
C ASP A 198 -20.50 -7.85 8.34
N PRO A 199 -19.41 -8.60 8.11
CA PRO A 199 -18.08 -8.14 7.75
C PRO A 199 -17.93 -7.84 6.26
N VAL A 200 -17.26 -6.73 5.93
CA VAL A 200 -17.05 -6.28 4.55
C VAL A 200 -16.31 -7.32 3.68
N TRP A 201 -15.49 -8.19 4.27
CA TRP A 201 -14.80 -9.28 3.57
C TRP A 201 -15.70 -10.46 3.18
N GLN A 202 -16.96 -10.49 3.62
CA GLN A 202 -17.96 -11.48 3.17
C GLN A 202 -18.70 -11.04 1.91
N MET A 203 -18.64 -9.76 1.56
CA MET A 203 -19.16 -9.25 0.30
C MET A 203 -18.43 -9.89 -0.87
N ASP A 204 -19.10 -10.02 -2.01
CA ASP A 204 -18.41 -10.41 -3.23
C ASP A 204 -17.45 -9.27 -3.69
N VAL A 205 -16.46 -9.61 -4.51
CA VAL A 205 -15.40 -8.66 -4.89
C VAL A 205 -15.96 -7.47 -5.69
N ALA A 206 -17.01 -7.68 -6.48
CA ALA A 206 -17.63 -6.63 -7.28
C ALA A 206 -18.41 -5.64 -6.39
N GLU A 207 -19.17 -6.16 -5.43
CA GLU A 207 -19.85 -5.40 -4.39
C GLU A 207 -18.84 -4.60 -3.56
N GLN A 208 -17.71 -5.19 -3.16
CA GLN A 208 -16.65 -4.46 -2.47
C GLN A 208 -16.15 -3.29 -3.31
N TYR A 209 -15.88 -3.52 -4.62
CA TYR A 209 -15.36 -2.46 -5.49
C TYR A 209 -16.36 -1.31 -5.64
N GLU A 210 -17.61 -1.60 -5.95
CA GLU A 210 -18.65 -0.58 -6.10
C GLU A 210 -18.88 0.17 -4.78
N PHE A 211 -19.06 -0.56 -3.67
CA PHE A 211 -19.45 0.04 -2.39
C PHE A 211 -18.30 0.78 -1.69
N LEU A 212 -17.08 0.24 -1.71
CA LEU A 212 -15.95 0.77 -0.93
C LEU A 212 -15.06 1.72 -1.73
N ILE A 213 -15.04 1.63 -3.06
CA ILE A 213 -14.18 2.45 -3.91
C ILE A 213 -15.03 3.37 -4.78
N LEU A 214 -15.92 2.83 -5.62
CA LEU A 214 -16.57 3.62 -6.66
C LEU A 214 -17.56 4.64 -6.10
N ARG A 215 -18.46 4.25 -5.20
CA ARG A 215 -19.43 5.17 -4.60
C ARG A 215 -18.74 6.31 -3.82
N PRO A 216 -17.81 6.03 -2.89
CA PRO A 216 -17.13 7.11 -2.17
C PRO A 216 -16.27 7.99 -3.09
N ALA A 217 -15.65 7.41 -4.12
CA ALA A 217 -14.89 8.18 -5.11
C ALA A 217 -15.79 9.12 -5.94
N ARG A 218 -16.96 8.65 -6.37
CA ARG A 218 -17.94 9.48 -7.09
C ARG A 218 -18.39 10.66 -6.24
N GLU A 219 -18.59 10.48 -4.94
CA GLU A 219 -18.97 11.58 -4.04
C GLU A 219 -17.78 12.53 -3.77
N ALA A 220 -16.62 11.97 -3.48
CA ALA A 220 -15.47 12.73 -3.03
C ALA A 220 -14.76 13.51 -4.15
N PHE A 221 -14.62 12.91 -5.34
CA PHE A 221 -13.76 13.42 -6.42
C PHE A 221 -14.55 14.09 -7.55
N GLN A 222 -15.84 14.36 -7.35
CA GLN A 222 -16.73 14.98 -8.36
C GLN A 222 -16.20 16.28 -8.97
N ASN A 223 -15.38 17.03 -8.23
CA ASN A 223 -14.81 18.32 -8.63
C ASN A 223 -13.28 18.37 -8.50
N ASP A 224 -12.63 17.22 -8.31
CA ASP A 224 -11.17 17.17 -8.20
C ASP A 224 -10.55 16.99 -9.59
N HIS A 225 -9.38 17.58 -9.80
CA HIS A 225 -8.64 17.50 -11.07
C HIS A 225 -7.34 16.70 -10.94
N GLU A 226 -7.08 16.11 -9.78
CA GLU A 226 -5.84 15.37 -9.53
C GLU A 226 -6.08 13.87 -9.72
N CYS A 227 -5.29 13.25 -10.59
CA CYS A 227 -5.34 11.81 -10.79
C CYS A 227 -4.83 11.05 -9.54
N ILE A 228 -5.57 10.04 -9.13
CA ILE A 228 -5.29 9.14 -8.02
C ILE A 228 -5.16 7.73 -8.57
N ILE A 229 -4.09 7.03 -8.19
CA ILE A 229 -3.78 5.70 -8.71
C ILE A 229 -3.75 4.69 -7.57
N LEU A 230 -4.51 3.61 -7.73
CA LEU A 230 -4.47 2.42 -6.88
C LEU A 230 -3.58 1.36 -7.55
N CYS A 231 -2.60 0.86 -6.82
CA CYS A 231 -1.65 -0.14 -7.34
C CYS A 231 -1.87 -1.51 -6.69
N VAL A 232 -1.97 -2.59 -7.47
CA VAL A 232 -2.02 -3.96 -6.95
C VAL A 232 -0.97 -4.84 -7.62
N ASP A 233 0.05 -5.24 -6.87
CA ASP A 233 1.12 -6.09 -7.39
C ASP A 233 0.86 -7.57 -7.14
N ALA A 234 1.26 -8.40 -8.12
CA ALA A 234 1.31 -9.85 -8.03
C ALA A 234 -0.03 -10.52 -7.69
N LEU A 235 -1.13 -10.05 -8.29
CA LEU A 235 -2.48 -10.60 -8.06
C LEU A 235 -2.53 -12.14 -8.18
N ASP A 236 -1.72 -12.73 -9.05
CA ASP A 236 -1.65 -14.19 -9.23
C ASP A 236 -1.04 -14.96 -8.06
N GLU A 237 -0.46 -14.28 -7.07
CA GLU A 237 -0.05 -14.85 -5.78
C GLU A 237 -1.23 -15.06 -4.82
N CYS A 238 -2.43 -14.61 -5.18
CA CYS A 238 -3.63 -14.96 -4.44
C CYS A 238 -4.07 -16.41 -4.70
N ARG A 239 -4.56 -17.07 -3.64
CA ARG A 239 -4.92 -18.51 -3.66
C ARG A 239 -6.18 -18.78 -4.49
N ASN A 240 -7.18 -17.91 -4.37
CA ASN A 240 -8.49 -18.12 -5.01
C ASN A 240 -8.52 -17.51 -6.42
N LYS A 241 -8.33 -18.36 -7.44
CA LYS A 241 -8.37 -17.94 -8.86
C LYS A 241 -9.73 -17.41 -9.31
N ARG A 242 -10.82 -17.94 -8.74
CA ARG A 242 -12.17 -17.42 -9.03
C ARG A 242 -12.32 -15.98 -8.52
N ALA A 243 -11.92 -15.72 -7.28
CA ALA A 243 -11.98 -14.37 -6.71
C ALA A 243 -11.06 -13.39 -7.46
N LEU A 244 -9.90 -13.86 -7.95
CA LEU A 244 -9.00 -13.07 -8.80
C LEU A 244 -9.71 -12.67 -10.10
N LYS A 245 -10.39 -13.62 -10.76
CA LYS A 245 -11.21 -13.33 -11.94
C LYS A 245 -12.32 -12.33 -11.64
N GLU A 246 -13.02 -12.47 -10.52
CA GLU A 246 -14.04 -11.53 -10.07
C GLU A 246 -13.46 -10.12 -9.86
N PHE A 247 -12.27 -10.00 -9.25
CA PHE A 247 -11.55 -8.73 -9.11
C PHE A 247 -11.27 -8.07 -10.47
N LEU A 248 -10.72 -8.83 -11.41
CA LEU A 248 -10.40 -8.30 -12.73
C LEU A 248 -11.65 -7.84 -13.48
N LEU A 249 -12.70 -8.68 -13.49
CA LEU A 249 -13.97 -8.31 -14.11
C LEU A 249 -14.58 -7.06 -13.48
N ALA A 250 -14.52 -6.94 -12.15
CA ALA A 250 -15.01 -5.77 -11.43
C ALA A 250 -14.27 -4.49 -11.85
N VAL A 251 -12.93 -4.51 -11.80
CA VAL A 251 -12.10 -3.35 -12.16
C VAL A 251 -12.31 -2.95 -13.63
N ILE A 252 -12.38 -3.91 -14.56
CA ILE A 252 -12.46 -3.60 -15.99
C ILE A 252 -13.88 -3.13 -16.39
N SER A 253 -14.93 -3.74 -15.82
CA SER A 253 -16.31 -3.54 -16.25
C SER A 253 -17.01 -2.37 -15.55
N MET A 254 -16.52 -1.94 -14.39
CA MET A 254 -17.11 -0.84 -13.61
C MET A 254 -16.15 0.35 -13.57
N PRO A 255 -16.25 1.29 -14.52
CA PRO A 255 -15.32 2.41 -14.59
C PRO A 255 -15.49 3.35 -13.38
N PRO A 256 -14.39 3.77 -12.75
CA PRO A 256 -14.38 4.82 -11.73
C PRO A 256 -14.55 6.22 -12.33
N PRO A 257 -14.67 7.28 -11.51
CA PRO A 257 -14.50 8.65 -11.97
C PRO A 257 -13.16 8.80 -12.74
N PRO A 258 -13.07 9.69 -13.76
CA PRO A 258 -11.89 9.80 -14.64
C PRO A 258 -10.55 9.97 -13.92
N PHE A 259 -10.58 10.59 -12.74
CA PHE A 259 -9.39 10.86 -11.94
C PHE A 259 -8.88 9.65 -11.16
N LEU A 260 -9.69 8.60 -10.97
CA LEU A 260 -9.26 7.41 -10.24
C LEU A 260 -8.87 6.30 -11.21
N LYS A 261 -7.66 5.77 -11.08
CA LYS A 261 -7.11 4.72 -11.95
C LYS A 261 -6.61 3.53 -11.15
N VAL A 262 -6.57 2.38 -11.80
CA VAL A 262 -6.11 1.12 -11.20
C VAL A 262 -4.98 0.52 -12.04
N PHE A 263 -3.80 0.43 -11.45
CA PHE A 263 -2.67 -0.31 -11.99
C PHE A 263 -2.60 -1.67 -11.30
N PHE A 264 -2.41 -2.75 -12.06
CA PHE A 264 -2.16 -4.04 -11.45
C PHE A 264 -1.25 -4.95 -12.27
N THR A 265 -0.62 -5.90 -11.59
CA THR A 265 0.26 -6.89 -12.22
C THR A 265 -0.19 -8.32 -11.93
N SER A 266 -0.02 -9.20 -12.92
CA SER A 266 -0.17 -10.64 -12.71
C SER A 266 0.51 -11.45 -13.82
N ARG A 267 0.58 -12.77 -13.65
CA ARG A 267 0.80 -13.71 -14.76
C ARG A 267 -0.44 -13.74 -15.68
N PRO A 268 -0.26 -14.02 -16.99
CA PRO A 268 -1.39 -14.26 -17.87
C PRO A 268 -2.17 -15.48 -17.34
N GLU A 269 -3.36 -15.24 -16.79
CA GLU A 269 -4.30 -16.32 -16.51
C GLU A 269 -4.94 -16.71 -17.84
N SER A 270 -4.80 -17.97 -18.25
CA SER A 270 -5.27 -18.44 -19.55
C SER A 270 -6.77 -18.18 -19.75
N SER A 271 -7.57 -18.39 -18.69
CA SER A 271 -9.02 -18.15 -18.67
C SER A 271 -9.41 -16.71 -19.00
N LEU A 272 -8.65 -15.72 -18.53
CA LEU A 272 -8.92 -14.30 -18.76
C LEU A 272 -8.36 -13.80 -20.08
N LYS A 273 -7.21 -14.34 -20.50
CA LYS A 273 -6.69 -14.04 -21.83
C LYS A 273 -7.66 -14.52 -22.90
N ASP A 274 -8.20 -15.73 -22.77
CA ASP A 274 -9.20 -16.28 -23.69
C ASP A 274 -10.51 -15.46 -23.71
N GLU A 275 -10.98 -15.00 -22.55
CA GLU A 275 -12.18 -14.15 -22.46
C GLU A 275 -11.97 -12.75 -23.05
N LEU A 276 -10.84 -12.11 -22.75
CA LEU A 276 -10.47 -10.83 -23.37
C LEU A 276 -10.22 -11.00 -24.87
N ASP A 277 -9.76 -12.18 -25.29
CA ASP A 277 -9.49 -12.47 -26.69
C ASP A 277 -10.77 -12.69 -27.51
N THR A 278 -11.90 -12.91 -26.84
CA THR A 278 -13.21 -13.13 -27.47
C THR A 278 -13.70 -11.84 -28.18
N PRO A 279 -14.25 -11.94 -29.41
CA PRO A 279 -14.70 -10.79 -30.19
C PRO A 279 -15.81 -9.94 -29.55
N SER A 280 -16.60 -10.50 -28.63
CA SER A 280 -17.64 -9.77 -27.90
C SER A 280 -17.09 -8.84 -26.81
N CYS A 281 -15.81 -8.95 -26.46
CA CYS A 281 -15.17 -8.23 -25.36
C CYS A 281 -14.38 -6.98 -25.82
N VAL A 282 -14.69 -6.42 -27.00
CA VAL A 282 -14.04 -5.21 -27.55
C VAL A 282 -14.08 -4.04 -26.57
N ALA A 283 -15.19 -3.85 -25.85
CA ALA A 283 -15.31 -2.81 -24.83
C ALA A 283 -14.30 -2.99 -23.68
N LEU A 284 -14.03 -4.23 -23.25
CA LEU A 284 -13.06 -4.54 -22.19
C LEU A 284 -11.61 -4.28 -22.64
N ARG A 285 -11.31 -4.46 -23.94
CA ARG A 285 -9.99 -4.10 -24.51
C ARG A 285 -9.78 -2.59 -24.61
N GLN A 286 -10.86 -1.81 -24.74
CA GLN A 286 -10.79 -0.35 -24.75
C GLN A 286 -10.60 0.23 -23.35
N THR A 287 -10.99 -0.48 -22.30
CA THR A 287 -10.86 -0.03 -20.90
C THR A 287 -9.60 -0.54 -20.21
N LEU A 288 -8.92 -1.54 -20.79
CA LEU A 288 -7.74 -2.17 -20.24
C LEU A 288 -6.54 -2.16 -21.19
N ARG A 289 -5.40 -1.59 -20.75
CA ARG A 289 -4.14 -1.67 -21.51
C ARG A 289 -3.34 -2.87 -21.04
N LEU A 290 -3.24 -3.85 -21.92
CA LEU A 290 -2.35 -4.99 -21.76
C LEU A 290 -0.96 -4.65 -22.29
N HIS A 291 0.08 -4.88 -21.48
CA HIS A 291 1.45 -4.67 -21.92
C HIS A 291 2.31 -5.92 -21.71
N GLU A 292 2.56 -6.66 -22.80
CA GLU A 292 3.57 -7.71 -22.86
C GLU A 292 4.93 -7.08 -23.23
N ILE A 293 5.92 -7.20 -22.35
CA ILE A 293 7.24 -6.61 -22.59
C ILE A 293 8.01 -7.45 -23.61
N LYS A 294 8.48 -6.84 -24.70
CA LYS A 294 9.27 -7.54 -25.73
C LYS A 294 10.60 -8.07 -25.16
N ASP A 295 10.90 -9.34 -25.44
CA ASP A 295 12.07 -10.07 -24.95
C ASP A 295 13.42 -9.36 -25.18
N THR A 296 13.58 -8.65 -26.31
CA THR A 296 14.82 -7.94 -26.63
C THR A 296 15.14 -6.82 -25.66
N PHE A 297 14.15 -6.04 -25.23
CA PHE A 297 14.34 -4.98 -24.23
C PHE A 297 14.61 -5.57 -22.84
N VAL A 298 13.95 -6.68 -22.51
CA VAL A 298 14.16 -7.36 -21.22
C VAL A 298 15.62 -7.84 -21.09
N ARG A 299 16.22 -8.38 -22.15
CA ARG A 299 17.64 -8.81 -22.12
C ARG A 299 18.60 -7.66 -21.81
N ALA A 300 18.39 -6.49 -22.41
CA ALA A 300 19.21 -5.31 -22.14
C ALA A 300 19.05 -4.85 -20.68
N ASP A 301 17.82 -4.84 -20.16
CA ASP A 301 17.54 -4.49 -18.77
C ASP A 301 18.18 -5.50 -17.78
N VAL A 302 18.18 -6.80 -18.11
CA VAL A 302 18.90 -7.84 -17.34
C VAL A 302 20.40 -7.56 -17.35
N GLY A 303 20.95 -7.11 -18.48
CA GLY A 303 22.32 -6.59 -18.60
C GLY A 303 22.64 -5.52 -17.58
N LEU A 304 21.84 -4.47 -17.55
CA LEU A 304 21.99 -3.36 -16.60
C LEU A 304 21.93 -3.84 -15.14
N PHE A 305 21.00 -4.76 -14.83
CA PHE A 305 20.90 -5.36 -13.50
C PHE A 305 22.16 -6.13 -13.11
N VAL A 306 22.66 -7.02 -13.98
CA VAL A 306 23.88 -7.81 -13.69
C VAL A 306 25.09 -6.89 -13.47
N HIS A 307 25.27 -5.87 -14.31
CA HIS A 307 26.35 -4.90 -14.12
C HIS A 307 26.22 -4.11 -12.82
N HIS A 308 24.99 -3.74 -12.44
CA HIS A 308 24.74 -3.05 -11.17
C HIS A 308 25.10 -3.93 -9.97
N GLU A 309 24.62 -5.18 -9.92
CA GLU A 309 24.90 -6.11 -8.83
C GLU A 309 26.39 -6.45 -8.72
N LEU A 310 27.05 -6.77 -9.84
CA LEU A 310 28.49 -7.01 -9.85
C LEU A 310 29.28 -5.80 -9.35
N GLY A 311 28.84 -4.60 -9.73
CA GLY A 311 29.41 -3.34 -9.25
C GLY A 311 29.23 -3.13 -7.74
N ARG A 312 28.46 -3.94 -7.02
CA ARG A 312 28.35 -3.86 -5.55
C ARG A 312 29.36 -4.76 -4.83
N ILE A 313 29.89 -5.77 -5.51
CA ILE A 313 30.80 -6.77 -4.94
C ILE A 313 32.25 -6.27 -5.04
N GLN A 314 32.80 -5.75 -3.94
CA GLN A 314 34.13 -5.14 -3.93
C GLN A 314 35.24 -6.11 -4.37
N LEU A 315 35.17 -7.38 -3.92
CA LEU A 315 36.15 -8.40 -4.27
C LEU A 315 36.28 -8.62 -5.79
N LEU A 316 35.17 -8.54 -6.52
CA LEU A 316 35.19 -8.67 -7.98
C LEU A 316 35.76 -7.42 -8.66
N ARG A 317 35.49 -6.22 -8.11
CA ARG A 317 36.12 -4.99 -8.63
C ARG A 317 37.64 -5.02 -8.46
N ASP A 318 38.12 -5.52 -7.33
CA ASP A 318 39.56 -5.62 -7.06
C ASP A 318 40.22 -6.68 -7.95
N ALA A 319 39.52 -7.78 -8.25
CA ALA A 319 40.01 -8.88 -9.08
C ALA A 319 40.00 -8.57 -10.60
N TYR A 320 39.19 -7.62 -11.05
CA TYR A 320 39.05 -7.22 -12.46
C TYR A 320 39.22 -5.69 -12.62
N PRO A 321 40.44 -5.16 -12.47
CA PRO A 321 40.68 -3.72 -12.51
C PRO A 321 40.65 -3.14 -13.93
N GLY A 322 40.21 -1.89 -14.05
CA GLY A 322 40.39 -1.07 -15.26
C GLY A 322 39.69 -1.64 -16.50
N ASP A 323 40.48 -1.93 -17.53
CA ASP A 323 40.05 -2.41 -18.84
C ASP A 323 39.56 -3.87 -18.85
N GLN A 324 39.76 -4.60 -17.74
CA GLN A 324 39.23 -5.96 -17.54
C GLN A 324 37.76 -5.96 -17.09
N TRP A 325 37.20 -4.78 -16.83
CA TRP A 325 35.79 -4.61 -16.48
C TRP A 325 34.96 -4.16 -17.69
N PRO A 326 33.80 -4.79 -17.97
CA PRO A 326 33.22 -5.91 -17.25
C PRO A 326 33.91 -7.24 -17.56
N PRO A 327 33.92 -8.20 -16.59
CA PRO A 327 34.52 -9.51 -16.80
C PRO A 327 33.85 -10.30 -17.94
N PRO A 328 34.59 -11.16 -18.67
CA PRO A 328 34.00 -11.99 -19.74
C PRO A 328 32.88 -12.92 -19.25
N GLU A 329 32.91 -13.31 -17.98
CA GLU A 329 31.91 -14.14 -17.32
C GLU A 329 30.50 -13.52 -17.34
N VAL A 330 30.40 -12.19 -17.47
CA VAL A 330 29.13 -11.48 -17.60
C VAL A 330 28.32 -12.00 -18.79
N GLN A 331 28.95 -12.27 -19.94
CA GLN A 331 28.21 -12.73 -21.12
C GLN A 331 27.53 -14.08 -20.87
N VAL A 332 28.20 -14.99 -20.17
CA VAL A 332 27.62 -16.30 -19.79
C VAL A 332 26.43 -16.11 -18.85
N ILE A 333 26.49 -15.16 -17.93
CA ILE A 333 25.38 -14.84 -17.03
C ILE A 333 24.19 -14.29 -17.82
N LEU A 334 24.42 -13.40 -18.79
CA LEU A 334 23.36 -12.83 -19.63
C LEU A 334 22.71 -13.89 -20.53
N GLU A 335 23.51 -14.73 -21.18
CA GLU A 335 23.02 -15.84 -22.00
C GLU A 335 22.15 -16.81 -21.19
N ARG A 336 22.58 -17.16 -19.98
CA ARG A 336 21.83 -18.06 -19.08
C ARG A 336 20.57 -17.43 -18.53
N SER A 337 20.64 -16.15 -18.17
CA SER A 337 19.51 -15.41 -17.60
C SER A 337 18.43 -15.14 -18.63
N GLY A 338 18.81 -14.92 -19.90
CA GLY A 338 17.88 -14.58 -20.97
C GLY A 338 17.04 -13.36 -20.57
N THR A 339 15.72 -13.55 -20.45
CA THR A 339 14.76 -12.50 -20.05
C THR A 339 14.30 -12.60 -18.59
N PHE A 340 14.93 -13.46 -17.78
CA PHE A 340 14.51 -13.75 -16.41
C PHE A 340 15.47 -13.13 -15.38
N PHE A 341 15.06 -11.99 -14.81
CA PHE A 341 15.75 -11.36 -13.67
C PHE A 341 15.92 -12.30 -12.49
N ILE A 342 14.97 -13.21 -12.24
CA ILE A 342 15.10 -14.16 -11.14
C ILE A 342 16.32 -15.08 -11.29
N VAL A 343 16.68 -15.44 -12.53
CA VAL A 343 17.88 -16.24 -12.81
C VAL A 343 19.12 -15.41 -12.53
N ALA A 344 19.19 -14.20 -13.08
CA ALA A 344 20.29 -13.28 -12.84
C ALA A 344 20.49 -13.01 -11.34
N ALA A 345 19.42 -12.65 -10.62
CA ALA A 345 19.45 -12.37 -9.19
C ALA A 345 19.87 -13.59 -8.37
N THR A 346 19.45 -14.80 -8.75
CA THR A 346 19.87 -16.02 -8.08
C THR A 346 21.36 -16.29 -8.30
N ILE A 347 21.87 -16.07 -9.51
CA ILE A 347 23.31 -16.18 -9.81
C ILE A 347 24.10 -15.14 -9.01
N MET A 348 23.65 -13.89 -8.95
CA MET A 348 24.31 -12.84 -8.17
C MET A 348 24.38 -13.17 -6.69
N ARG A 349 23.27 -13.62 -6.08
CA ARG A 349 23.28 -14.06 -4.68
C ARG A 349 24.19 -15.26 -4.43
N TYR A 350 24.27 -16.19 -5.38
CA TYR A 350 25.17 -17.33 -5.27
C TYR A 350 26.65 -16.91 -5.30
N ILE A 351 26.99 -15.91 -6.12
CA ILE A 351 28.35 -15.36 -6.19
C ILE A 351 28.68 -14.56 -4.91
N ASP A 352 27.71 -13.80 -4.39
CA ASP A 352 27.86 -12.96 -3.21
C ASP A 352 27.85 -13.73 -1.87
N ASP A 353 27.53 -15.03 -1.88
CA ASP A 353 27.50 -15.85 -0.66
C ASP A 353 28.92 -16.03 -0.08
N GLU A 354 29.19 -15.37 1.05
CA GLU A 354 30.49 -15.25 1.73
C GLU A 354 31.10 -16.58 2.23
N ALA A 355 30.39 -17.70 2.08
CA ALA A 355 30.86 -19.01 2.53
C ALA A 355 32.01 -19.60 1.68
N GLY A 356 32.42 -18.95 0.58
CA GLY A 356 33.50 -19.39 -0.32
C GLY A 356 34.31 -18.26 -0.96
N ASP A 357 35.26 -18.61 -1.84
CA ASP A 357 36.01 -17.63 -2.64
C ASP A 357 35.12 -17.10 -3.78
N THR A 358 34.54 -15.91 -3.57
CA THR A 358 33.68 -15.19 -4.52
C THR A 358 34.27 -15.10 -5.92
N VAL A 359 35.58 -14.86 -6.04
CA VAL A 359 36.26 -14.66 -7.34
C VAL A 359 36.41 -16.00 -8.05
N GLU A 360 36.79 -17.05 -7.33
CA GLU A 360 36.90 -18.39 -7.90
C GLU A 360 35.53 -18.97 -8.26
N GLY A 361 34.50 -18.77 -7.43
CA GLY A 361 33.12 -19.16 -7.74
C GLY A 361 32.57 -18.46 -8.99
N PHE A 362 32.88 -17.17 -9.16
CA PHE A 362 32.55 -16.41 -10.36
C PHE A 362 33.25 -16.95 -11.61
N ARG A 363 34.55 -17.27 -11.52
CA ARG A 363 35.34 -17.85 -12.63
C ARG A 363 34.92 -19.29 -12.96
N GLU A 364 34.62 -20.11 -11.97
CA GLU A 364 34.18 -21.49 -12.15
C GLU A 364 32.83 -21.55 -12.88
N PHE A 365 31.92 -20.61 -12.58
CA PHE A 365 30.64 -20.50 -13.27
C PHE A 365 30.80 -20.35 -14.79
N HIS A 366 31.83 -19.63 -15.23
CA HIS A 366 32.19 -19.47 -16.64
C HIS A 366 32.83 -20.73 -17.25
N ARG A 367 33.72 -21.43 -16.53
CA ARG A 367 34.35 -22.67 -17.03
C ARG A 367 33.33 -23.77 -17.33
N LEU A 368 32.20 -23.78 -16.62
CA LEU A 368 31.08 -24.71 -16.83
C LEU A 368 30.23 -24.37 -18.08
N GLY A 369 30.60 -23.36 -18.87
CA GLY A 369 29.84 -22.79 -19.99
C GLY A 369 29.64 -23.67 -21.24
N GLY A 370 30.39 -24.77 -21.40
CA GLY A 370 30.46 -25.49 -22.68
C GLY A 370 29.31 -26.43 -23.06
N SER A 371 28.32 -26.71 -22.20
CA SER A 371 27.38 -27.84 -22.44
C SER A 371 25.94 -27.66 -21.90
N VAL A 372 25.50 -26.47 -21.47
CA VAL A 372 24.26 -26.34 -20.69
C VAL A 372 23.19 -25.52 -21.43
N PRO A 373 21.93 -26.02 -21.57
CA PRO A 373 20.81 -25.27 -22.14
C PRO A 373 20.47 -24.00 -21.34
N SER A 374 19.94 -22.96 -21.99
CA SER A 374 19.51 -21.69 -21.38
C SER A 374 18.18 -21.79 -20.62
N GLY A 375 17.96 -20.94 -19.62
CA GLY A 375 16.65 -20.70 -18.98
C GLY A 375 16.48 -21.24 -17.55
N VAL A 376 15.30 -21.00 -16.98
CA VAL A 376 14.97 -21.33 -15.58
C VAL A 376 15.11 -22.83 -15.28
N HIS A 377 14.78 -23.69 -16.24
CA HIS A 377 14.83 -25.14 -16.07
C HIS A 377 16.25 -25.68 -15.87
N SER A 378 17.24 -25.16 -16.59
CA SER A 378 18.63 -25.60 -16.46
C SER A 378 19.29 -25.09 -15.18
N LEU A 379 18.90 -23.89 -14.72
CA LEU A 379 19.31 -23.38 -13.41
C LEU A 379 18.82 -24.31 -12.29
N TYR A 380 17.52 -24.66 -12.27
CA TYR A 380 16.99 -25.61 -11.28
C TYR A 380 17.63 -26.99 -11.42
N GLN A 381 17.80 -27.50 -12.63
CA GLN A 381 18.48 -28.77 -12.85
C GLN A 381 19.89 -28.74 -12.25
N ARG A 382 20.63 -27.62 -12.38
CA ARG A 382 21.96 -27.49 -11.79
C ARG A 382 21.95 -27.30 -10.28
N ILE A 383 21.04 -26.51 -9.73
CA ILE A 383 20.86 -26.37 -8.27
C ILE A 383 20.58 -27.75 -7.68
N LEU A 384 19.66 -28.51 -8.27
CA LEU A 384 19.35 -29.88 -7.85
C LEU A 384 20.54 -30.83 -8.04
N GLN A 385 21.26 -30.76 -9.17
CA GLN A 385 22.46 -31.58 -9.40
C GLN A 385 23.59 -31.25 -8.44
N THR A 386 23.73 -30.01 -7.98
CA THR A 386 24.75 -29.58 -7.04
C THR A 386 24.35 -29.94 -5.61
N ALA A 387 23.11 -29.62 -5.23
CA ALA A 387 22.48 -29.96 -3.97
C ALA A 387 22.51 -31.48 -3.69
N PHE A 388 22.26 -32.29 -4.72
CA PHE A 388 22.25 -33.75 -4.61
C PHE A 388 23.51 -34.41 -5.18
N GLY A 389 24.48 -33.66 -5.69
CA GLY A 389 25.65 -34.19 -6.42
C GLY A 389 26.51 -35.15 -5.59
N ILE A 390 26.52 -34.92 -4.27
CA ILE A 390 27.32 -35.63 -3.26
C ILE A 390 26.60 -36.89 -2.76
N LEU A 391 25.30 -37.01 -3.03
CA LEU A 391 24.51 -38.16 -2.61
C LEU A 391 24.80 -39.39 -3.48
N LYS A 392 24.84 -40.56 -2.84
CA LYS A 392 24.97 -41.85 -3.52
C LYS A 392 23.76 -42.07 -4.45
N PRO A 393 23.87 -42.92 -5.50
CA PRO A 393 22.80 -43.11 -6.48
C PRO A 393 21.43 -43.40 -5.88
N LYS A 394 21.38 -44.23 -4.83
CA LYS A 394 20.14 -44.60 -4.11
C LYS A 394 19.57 -43.46 -3.26
N GLU A 395 20.43 -42.58 -2.75
CA GLU A 395 20.03 -41.38 -2.00
C GLU A 395 19.53 -40.27 -2.95
N LYS A 396 20.15 -40.12 -4.14
CA LYS A 396 19.64 -39.27 -5.22
C LYS A 396 18.25 -39.71 -5.67
N GLU A 397 18.06 -41.01 -5.89
CA GLU A 397 16.79 -41.59 -6.30
C GLU A 397 15.71 -41.33 -5.24
N ASN A 398 16.02 -41.55 -3.95
CA ASN A 398 15.11 -41.23 -2.85
C ASN A 398 14.80 -39.73 -2.76
N ALA A 399 15.81 -38.85 -2.88
CA ALA A 399 15.61 -37.40 -2.83
C ALA A 399 14.77 -36.89 -4.01
N LEU A 400 14.99 -37.42 -5.21
CA LEU A 400 14.21 -37.13 -6.42
C LEU A 400 12.79 -37.71 -6.31
N SER A 401 12.60 -38.89 -5.72
CA SER A 401 11.28 -39.44 -5.39
C SER A 401 10.56 -38.60 -4.35
N CYS A 402 11.24 -38.10 -3.32
CA CYS A 402 10.64 -37.19 -2.34
C CYS A 402 10.26 -35.86 -2.99
N LEU A 403 11.11 -35.29 -3.84
CA LEU A 403 10.81 -34.07 -4.59
C LEU A 403 9.68 -34.28 -5.61
N SER A 404 9.64 -35.42 -6.30
CA SER A 404 8.55 -35.72 -7.23
C SER A 404 7.23 -35.97 -6.51
N LEU A 405 7.24 -36.58 -5.32
CA LEU A 405 6.06 -36.68 -4.45
C LEU A 405 5.61 -35.31 -3.94
N LEU A 406 6.55 -34.43 -3.57
CA LEU A 406 6.25 -33.04 -3.17
C LEU A 406 5.67 -32.23 -4.34
N CYS A 407 6.17 -32.43 -5.56
CA CYS A 407 5.75 -31.67 -6.74
C CYS A 407 4.53 -32.25 -7.49
N CYS A 408 4.23 -33.56 -7.33
CA CYS A 408 3.21 -34.28 -8.12
C CYS A 408 2.15 -34.99 -7.27
N GLY A 409 2.19 -34.90 -5.94
CA GLY A 409 1.15 -35.47 -5.08
C GLY A 409 -0.18 -34.70 -5.16
N PRO A 410 -1.34 -35.37 -5.06
CA PRO A 410 -2.63 -34.70 -4.92
C PRO A 410 -2.76 -34.20 -3.48
N TRP A 411 -2.25 -33.01 -3.19
CA TRP A 411 -2.24 -32.45 -1.84
C TRP A 411 -3.49 -31.59 -1.61
N ASP A 412 -4.60 -32.23 -1.23
CA ASP A 412 -5.75 -31.56 -0.61
C ASP A 412 -5.48 -31.37 0.89
N PHE A 413 -4.56 -30.48 1.29
CA PHE A 413 -4.50 -30.01 2.68
C PHE A 413 -3.96 -28.57 2.76
N ALA A 414 -4.73 -27.71 3.42
CA ALA A 414 -4.40 -26.33 3.74
C ALA A 414 -3.10 -26.22 4.56
N GLY A 415 -2.10 -25.51 4.02
CA GLY A 415 -0.86 -25.14 4.71
C GLY A 415 0.09 -24.39 3.76
N PRO A 416 0.90 -23.42 4.24
CA PRO A 416 1.74 -22.58 3.38
C PRO A 416 2.92 -23.37 2.79
N GLU A 417 3.33 -23.02 1.56
CA GLU A 417 4.37 -23.72 0.82
C GLU A 417 5.69 -23.86 1.60
N ARG A 418 6.32 -25.02 1.43
CA ARG A 418 7.54 -25.44 2.11
C ARG A 418 8.77 -24.95 1.37
N GLN A 419 9.65 -24.24 2.07
CA GLN A 419 11.04 -24.03 1.65
C GLN A 419 11.82 -25.33 1.85
N ALA A 420 12.54 -25.77 0.82
CA ALA A 420 13.64 -26.72 1.01
C ALA A 420 14.95 -25.92 1.06
N GLN A 421 15.52 -25.77 2.25
CA GLN A 421 16.90 -25.32 2.41
C GLN A 421 17.81 -26.49 2.07
N VAL A 422 18.53 -26.40 0.96
CA VAL A 422 19.65 -27.30 0.71
C VAL A 422 20.91 -26.46 0.60
N ARG A 423 21.73 -26.50 1.66
CA ARG A 423 23.06 -25.88 1.75
C ARG A 423 23.10 -24.43 1.24
N GLY A 424 22.31 -23.53 1.85
CA GLY A 424 22.34 -22.09 1.56
C GLY A 424 21.49 -21.65 0.37
N ALA A 425 21.13 -22.53 -0.56
CA ALA A 425 20.24 -22.19 -1.68
C ALA A 425 18.76 -22.38 -1.32
N THR A 426 17.94 -21.34 -1.55
CA THR A 426 16.48 -21.42 -1.47
C THR A 426 15.92 -21.81 -2.83
N VAL A 427 15.36 -23.02 -2.94
CA VAL A 427 14.73 -23.52 -4.17
C VAL A 427 13.23 -23.20 -4.15
N TRP A 428 12.73 -22.53 -5.20
CA TRP A 428 11.30 -22.25 -5.38
C TRP A 428 10.67 -23.31 -6.29
N LEU A 429 9.63 -23.97 -5.81
CA LEU A 429 8.90 -24.99 -6.59
C LEU A 429 7.85 -24.31 -7.47
N ILE A 430 7.86 -24.60 -8.77
CA ILE A 430 6.86 -24.10 -9.73
C ILE A 430 5.81 -25.20 -9.93
N HIS A 431 4.56 -24.94 -9.53
CA HIS A 431 3.45 -25.85 -9.79
C HIS A 431 3.21 -26.00 -11.31
N ARG A 432 3.27 -27.23 -11.83
CA ARG A 432 2.82 -27.57 -13.19
C ARG A 432 1.41 -28.13 -13.09
N ASN A 433 0.40 -27.38 -13.55
CA ASN A 433 -0.91 -27.96 -13.83
C ASN A 433 -0.80 -28.77 -15.12
N GLN A 434 -0.72 -30.10 -15.02
CA GLN A 434 -0.93 -30.99 -16.17
C GLN A 434 -2.41 -31.32 -16.26
N THR A 435 -3.10 -30.73 -17.24
CA THR A 435 -4.36 -31.26 -17.77
C THR A 435 -4.03 -32.48 -18.63
N LEU A 436 -4.25 -33.68 -18.08
CA LEU A 436 -4.29 -34.92 -18.84
C LEU A 436 -5.56 -34.91 -19.70
N ALA A 437 -5.42 -34.52 -20.96
CA ALA A 437 -6.45 -34.78 -21.97
C ALA A 437 -6.47 -36.28 -22.27
N SER A 438 -7.46 -36.98 -21.73
CA SER A 438 -7.83 -38.33 -22.16
C SER A 438 -8.30 -38.28 -23.61
N LYS A 439 -7.57 -38.92 -24.52
CA LYS A 439 -8.09 -39.26 -25.86
C LYS A 439 -9.17 -40.34 -25.69
N PRO A 440 -10.37 -40.19 -26.27
CA PRO A 440 -11.24 -41.33 -26.49
C PRO A 440 -10.73 -42.11 -27.72
N THR A 441 -10.76 -43.44 -27.59
CA THR A 441 -10.68 -44.42 -28.69
C THR A 441 -11.81 -44.26 -29.69
#